data_AF-A0A3D3FH97-F1
#
_entry.id   AF-A0A3D3FH97-F1
#
_cell.length_a   1.000
_cell.length_b   1.000
_cell.length_c   1.000
_cell.angle_alpha   90.00
_cell.angle_beta   90.00
_cell.angle_gamma   90.00
#
_symmetry.space_group_name_H-M   'P 1'
#
loop_
_entity.id
_entity.type
_entity.pdbx_description
1 polymer ?
#
loop_
_entity_poly.entity_id
_entity_poly.type
_entity_poly.pdbx_seq_one_letter_code
_entity_poly.pdbx_strand_id
1 'polypeptide(L)'
;MQLAVYGCGRISQSTGVYATYSGKTQRLFTVSLQGQPFVSDTTMNVTMHAGQTYTFCILPKSSTTVPSFTVGDSNILSTGYAGSIQQSNGRKAYYFRYRCLRNGSTGIYISIGGKTYRIFVCTVK
;
A
#
# COMPACT_ATOMS: atom_id res chain seq x y z
N MET A 1 -18.90 -7.42 0.95
CA MET A 1 -18.76 -6.23 0.09
C MET A 1 -17.98 -5.18 0.86
N GLN A 2 -16.76 -4.82 0.44
CA GLN A 2 -15.99 -3.76 1.07
C GLN A 2 -16.13 -2.48 0.23
N LEU A 3 -16.81 -1.46 0.75
CA LEU A 3 -16.78 -0.12 0.16
C LEU A 3 -15.50 0.59 0.62
N ALA A 4 -14.82 1.24 -0.31
CA ALA A 4 -13.63 2.03 -0.04
C ALA A 4 -13.83 3.46 -0.54
N VAL A 5 -13.30 4.42 0.21
CA VAL A 5 -13.26 5.84 -0.18
C VAL A 5 -11.88 6.13 -0.76
N TYR A 6 -11.84 6.76 -1.92
CA TYR A 6 -10.62 7.21 -2.59
C TYR A 6 -10.59 8.73 -2.61
N GLY A 7 -9.40 9.31 -2.43
CA GLY A 7 -9.22 10.76 -2.47
C GLY A 7 -8.21 11.15 -3.55
N CYS A 8 -8.53 12.19 -4.31
CA CYS A 8 -7.62 12.89 -5.20
C CYS A 8 -7.44 14.32 -4.67
N GLY A 9 -6.21 14.83 -4.67
CA GLY A 9 -5.91 16.15 -4.12
C GLY A 9 -4.47 16.29 -3.65
N ARG A 10 -4.20 17.36 -2.89
CA ARG A 10 -2.87 17.63 -2.32
C ARG A 10 -2.67 16.90 -1.01
N ILE A 11 -1.44 16.52 -0.70
CA ILE A 11 -1.07 16.07 0.65
C ILE A 11 -1.46 17.16 1.66
N SER A 12 -1.95 16.73 2.83
CA SER A 12 -2.53 17.53 3.90
C SER A 12 -3.90 18.15 3.60
N GLN A 13 -4.46 17.95 2.40
CA GLN A 13 -5.84 18.33 2.12
C GLN A 13 -6.79 17.39 2.85
N SER A 14 -7.87 17.95 3.41
CA SER A 14 -8.92 17.20 4.08
C SER A 14 -10.29 17.47 3.48
N THR A 15 -11.18 16.50 3.61
CA THR A 15 -12.60 16.65 3.27
C THR A 15 -13.46 15.85 4.24
N GLY A 16 -14.70 16.30 4.46
CA GLY A 16 -15.68 15.55 5.25
C GLY A 16 -16.35 14.47 4.41
N VAL A 17 -16.56 13.30 5.01
CA VAL A 17 -17.51 12.30 4.50
C VAL A 17 -18.81 12.46 5.29
N TYR A 18 -19.90 12.63 4.57
CA TYR A 18 -21.22 12.93 5.13
C TYR A 18 -22.21 11.81 4.76
N ALA A 19 -23.20 11.60 5.61
CA ALA A 19 -24.36 10.79 5.28
C ALA A 19 -25.64 11.60 5.53
N THR A 20 -26.63 11.39 4.66
CA THR A 20 -27.96 11.94 4.82
C THR A 20 -28.92 10.82 5.20
N TYR A 21 -29.64 10.99 6.31
CA TYR A 21 -30.66 10.06 6.75
C TYR A 21 -31.89 10.84 7.23
N SER A 22 -33.07 10.45 6.76
CA SER A 22 -34.35 11.12 7.05
C SER A 22 -34.30 12.65 6.86
N GLY A 23 -33.71 13.09 5.74
CA GLY A 23 -33.61 14.51 5.38
C GLY A 23 -32.57 15.33 6.17
N LYS A 24 -31.84 14.71 7.09
CA LYS A 24 -30.76 15.38 7.85
C LYS A 24 -29.40 14.90 7.38
N THR A 25 -28.50 15.83 7.09
CA THR A 25 -27.11 15.54 6.71
C THR A 25 -26.19 15.69 7.91
N GLN A 26 -25.41 14.67 8.19
CA GLN A 26 -24.41 14.66 9.26
C GLN A 26 -23.03 14.29 8.71
N ARG A 27 -21.99 14.98 9.17
CA ARG A 27 -20.60 14.57 8.93
C ARG A 27 -20.29 13.34 9.76
N LEU A 28 -19.91 12.25 9.10
CA LEU A 28 -19.52 11.01 9.76
C LEU A 28 -18.08 11.09 10.24
N PHE A 29 -17.16 11.47 9.34
CA PHE A 29 -15.74 11.60 9.64
C PHE A 29 -15.06 12.55 8.66
N THR A 30 -13.83 12.95 8.98
CA THR A 30 -12.95 13.72 8.10
C THR A 30 -11.89 12.79 7.55
N VAL A 31 -11.70 12.79 6.23
CA VAL A 31 -10.56 12.13 5.57
C VAL A 31 -9.50 13.18 5.26
N SER A 32 -8.23 12.81 5.35
CA SER A 32 -7.12 13.65 4.91
C SER A 32 -6.16 12.85 4.05
N LEU A 33 -5.64 13.48 2.99
CA LEU A 33 -4.60 12.90 2.17
C LEU A 33 -3.27 13.06 2.90
N GLN A 34 -2.71 11.94 3.36
CA GLN A 34 -1.42 11.96 4.04
C GLN A 34 -0.34 11.48 3.07
N GLY A 35 0.76 12.21 3.02
CA GLY A 35 1.93 11.79 2.27
C GLY A 35 2.50 10.52 2.90
N GLN A 36 2.71 9.48 2.10
CA GLN A 36 3.39 8.29 2.60
C GLN A 36 4.83 8.62 3.05
N PRO A 37 5.31 8.04 4.16
CA PRO A 37 6.65 8.31 4.70
C PRO A 37 7.74 7.49 3.97
N PHE A 38 7.51 7.12 2.72
CA PHE A 38 8.42 6.36 1.86
C PHE A 38 8.11 6.64 0.38
N VAL A 39 8.98 6.16 -0.51
CA VAL A 39 8.77 6.11 -1.95
C VAL A 39 8.71 4.63 -2.35
N SER A 40 7.84 4.29 -3.30
CA SER A 40 7.86 2.97 -3.95
C SER A 40 8.18 3.15 -5.42
N ASP A 41 8.93 2.20 -5.99
CA ASP A 41 9.15 2.12 -7.44
C ASP A 41 7.88 1.66 -8.18
N THR A 42 6.97 0.97 -7.49
CA THR A 42 5.71 0.48 -8.04
C THR A 42 4.60 1.44 -7.66
N THR A 43 4.10 2.17 -8.66
CA THR A 43 3.09 3.24 -8.48
C THR A 43 1.72 2.88 -9.06
N MET A 44 1.58 1.69 -9.66
CA MET A 44 0.39 1.24 -10.35
C MET A 44 0.01 -0.19 -9.95
N ASN A 45 -1.24 -0.57 -10.18
CA ASN A 45 -1.68 -1.95 -10.04
C ASN A 45 -0.95 -2.85 -11.05
N VAL A 46 -0.66 -4.09 -10.64
CA VAL A 46 0.08 -5.07 -11.45
C VAL A 46 -0.84 -6.22 -11.82
N THR A 47 -0.72 -6.72 -13.04
CA THR A 47 -1.37 -7.97 -13.47
C THR A 47 -0.30 -9.03 -13.75
N MET A 48 -0.47 -10.23 -13.23
CA MET A 48 0.50 -11.33 -13.29
C MET A 48 -0.19 -12.67 -13.50
N HIS A 49 0.59 -13.71 -13.75
CA HIS A 49 0.13 -15.10 -13.84
C HIS A 49 0.53 -15.93 -12.62
N ALA A 50 -0.25 -16.96 -12.32
CA ALA A 50 0.09 -17.92 -11.27
C ALA A 50 1.49 -18.52 -11.52
N GLY A 51 2.28 -18.64 -10.46
CA GLY A 51 3.66 -19.12 -10.53
C GLY A 51 4.69 -18.07 -10.97
N GLN A 52 4.31 -16.81 -11.20
CA GLN A 52 5.27 -15.72 -11.35
C GLN A 52 5.65 -15.09 -9.99
N THR A 53 6.76 -14.36 -9.97
CA THR A 53 7.25 -13.62 -8.80
C THR A 53 7.52 -12.18 -9.20
N TYR A 54 7.18 -11.24 -8.33
CA TYR A 54 7.46 -9.81 -8.52
C TYR A 54 8.17 -9.24 -7.31
N THR A 55 9.14 -8.38 -7.58
CA THR A 55 9.92 -7.66 -6.57
C THR A 55 9.67 -6.18 -6.72
N PHE A 56 9.47 -5.49 -5.61
CA PHE A 56 9.28 -4.05 -5.56
C PHE A 56 10.14 -3.43 -4.47
N CYS A 57 10.53 -2.18 -4.68
CA CYS A 57 11.35 -1.41 -3.77
C CYS A 57 10.51 -0.45 -2.93
N ILE A 58 10.87 -0.36 -1.65
CA ILE A 58 10.42 0.66 -0.72
C ILE A 58 11.65 1.41 -0.20
N LEU A 59 11.66 2.72 -0.39
CA LEU A 59 12.68 3.63 0.14
C LEU A 59 12.04 4.53 1.21
N PRO A 60 12.24 4.24 2.50
CA PRO A 60 11.80 5.11 3.59
C PRO A 60 12.33 6.55 3.51
N LYS A 61 11.40 7.47 3.78
CA LYS A 61 11.53 8.75 4.52
C LYS A 61 12.76 8.92 5.41
N SER A 62 12.79 8.11 6.44
CA SER A 62 13.75 8.20 7.53
C SER A 62 14.76 7.07 7.38
N SER A 63 16.02 7.35 7.71
CA SER A 63 17.08 6.34 7.77
C SER A 63 16.89 5.36 8.94
N THR A 64 16.06 5.69 9.93
CA THR A 64 15.86 4.88 11.14
C THR A 64 14.63 3.98 11.08
N THR A 65 13.76 4.13 10.08
CA THR A 65 12.49 3.41 10.04
C THR A 65 12.56 2.22 9.09
N VAL A 66 12.23 1.04 9.61
CA VAL A 66 12.19 -0.21 8.85
C VAL A 66 10.75 -0.48 8.41
N PRO A 67 10.46 -0.63 7.11
CA PRO A 67 9.16 -1.05 6.63
C PRO A 67 8.96 -2.55 6.83
N SER A 68 7.71 -2.98 7.02
CA SER A 68 7.29 -4.37 6.90
C SER A 68 6.24 -4.53 5.79
N PHE A 69 6.18 -5.73 5.22
CA PHE A 69 5.35 -6.04 4.04
C PHE A 69 4.32 -7.13 4.37
N THR A 70 3.07 -6.88 4.01
CA THR A 70 1.97 -7.85 4.09
C THR A 70 1.08 -7.81 2.84
N VAL A 71 0.29 -8.87 2.65
CA VAL A 71 -0.71 -8.98 1.58
C VAL A 71 -2.10 -9.18 2.19
N GLY A 72 -3.13 -8.74 1.48
CA GLY A 72 -4.52 -8.89 1.94
C GLY A 72 -5.02 -10.33 1.99
N ASP A 73 -4.62 -11.18 1.04
CA ASP A 73 -4.93 -12.62 1.00
C ASP A 73 -3.67 -13.44 0.70
N SER A 74 -3.19 -14.15 1.73
CA SER A 74 -1.99 -15.00 1.67
C SER A 74 -2.19 -16.29 0.85
N ASN A 75 -3.43 -16.61 0.49
CA ASN A 75 -3.67 -17.71 -0.43
C ASN A 75 -3.53 -17.29 -1.91
N ILE A 76 -3.63 -15.99 -2.22
CA ILE A 76 -3.41 -15.45 -3.58
C ILE A 76 -1.92 -15.16 -3.78
N LEU A 77 -1.26 -14.56 -2.79
CA LEU A 77 0.16 -14.21 -2.86
C LEU A 77 0.91 -14.75 -1.64
N SER A 78 2.10 -15.30 -1.86
CA SER A 78 3.07 -15.61 -0.79
C SER A 78 4.11 -14.50 -0.70
N THR A 79 4.37 -13.98 0.50
CA THR A 79 5.32 -12.89 0.72
C THR A 79 6.76 -13.39 0.84
N GLY A 80 7.71 -12.51 0.57
CA GLY A 80 9.13 -12.76 0.74
C GLY A 80 9.94 -11.47 0.80
N TYR A 81 11.19 -11.62 1.21
CA TYR A 81 12.17 -10.54 1.26
C TYR A 81 13.30 -10.85 0.28
N ALA A 82 13.73 -9.84 -0.47
CA ALA A 82 14.80 -9.93 -1.47
C ALA A 82 16.07 -9.18 -1.02
N GLY A 83 16.07 -8.59 0.18
CA GLY A 83 17.22 -7.91 0.75
C GLY A 83 17.05 -6.40 0.83
N SER A 84 18.15 -5.73 1.19
CA SER A 84 18.20 -4.26 1.29
C SER A 84 19.54 -3.72 0.85
N ILE A 85 19.53 -2.50 0.30
CA ILE A 85 20.72 -1.80 -0.16
C ILE A 85 20.85 -0.47 0.58
N GLN A 86 21.99 -0.25 1.22
CA GLN A 86 22.31 1.04 1.83
C GLN A 86 22.59 2.07 0.72
N GLN A 87 21.91 3.21 0.77
CA GLN A 87 22.06 4.30 -0.17
C GLN A 87 23.15 5.26 0.30
N SER A 88 23.75 6.01 -0.63
CA SER A 88 24.81 7.00 -0.35
C SER A 88 24.37 8.10 0.63
N ASN A 89 23.08 8.43 0.65
CA ASN A 89 22.48 9.42 1.57
C ASN A 89 22.14 8.85 2.97
N GLY A 90 22.62 7.65 3.30
CA GLY A 90 22.40 7.01 4.60
C GLY A 90 21.02 6.36 4.79
N ARG A 91 20.11 6.48 3.82
CA ARG A 91 18.85 5.70 3.82
C ARG A 91 19.09 4.26 3.36
N LYS A 92 18.13 3.38 3.62
CA LYS A 92 18.16 1.98 3.19
C LYS A 92 16.98 1.68 2.29
N ALA A 93 17.24 1.17 1.09
CA ALA A 93 16.22 0.66 0.18
C ALA A 93 15.90 -0.80 0.55
N TYR A 94 14.62 -1.15 0.63
CA TYR A 94 14.14 -2.49 0.99
C TYR A 94 13.43 -3.11 -0.20
N TYR A 95 13.86 -4.31 -0.60
CA TYR A 95 13.29 -5.04 -1.71
C TYR A 95 12.41 -6.16 -1.15
N PHE A 96 11.12 -6.00 -1.33
CA PHE A 96 10.12 -7.01 -0.99
C PHE A 96 9.73 -7.77 -2.26
N ARG A 97 9.38 -9.04 -2.12
CA ARG A 97 8.92 -9.85 -3.23
C ARG A 97 7.68 -10.64 -2.86
N TYR A 98 6.88 -11.00 -3.84
CA TYR A 98 5.81 -11.96 -3.65
C TYR A 98 5.74 -12.96 -4.80
N ARG A 99 5.23 -14.15 -4.51
CA ARG A 99 4.91 -15.18 -5.51
C ARG A 99 3.41 -15.26 -5.70
N CYS A 100 2.96 -15.26 -6.94
CA CYS A 100 1.57 -15.46 -7.32
C CYS A 100 1.21 -16.94 -7.19
N LEU A 101 0.24 -17.28 -6.34
CA LEU A 101 -0.13 -18.67 -6.02
C LEU A 101 -1.34 -19.15 -6.81
N ARG A 102 -2.41 -18.34 -6.85
CA ARG A 102 -3.68 -18.68 -7.49
C ARG A 102 -4.35 -17.43 -8.04
N ASN A 103 -5.32 -17.63 -8.92
CA ASN A 103 -6.09 -16.55 -9.54
C ASN A 103 -6.88 -15.75 -8.49
N GLY A 104 -6.96 -14.44 -8.69
CA GLY A 104 -7.64 -13.51 -7.80
C GLY A 104 -6.89 -12.17 -7.67
N SER A 105 -7.47 -11.24 -6.93
CA SER A 105 -6.87 -9.91 -6.70
C SER A 105 -6.70 -9.63 -5.20
N THR A 106 -5.54 -9.12 -4.81
CA THR A 106 -5.29 -8.71 -3.42
C THR A 106 -4.39 -7.47 -3.34
N GLY A 107 -4.57 -6.69 -2.28
CA GLY A 107 -3.74 -5.54 -1.97
C GLY A 107 -2.36 -5.93 -1.44
N ILE A 108 -1.38 -5.08 -1.75
CA ILE A 108 -0.01 -5.10 -1.22
C ILE A 108 0.09 -3.94 -0.23
N TYR A 109 0.56 -4.22 0.99
CA TYR A 109 0.58 -3.27 2.08
C TYR A 109 1.98 -3.14 2.68
N ILE A 110 2.34 -1.90 3.02
CA ILE A 110 3.55 -1.60 3.78
C ILE A 110 3.15 -0.97 5.11
N SER A 111 3.67 -1.53 6.20
CA SER A 111 3.57 -0.94 7.53
C SER A 111 4.89 -0.26 7.88
N ILE A 112 4.81 1.01 8.29
CA ILE A 112 5.98 1.82 8.61
C ILE A 112 5.55 2.95 9.56
N GLY A 113 6.31 3.16 10.64
CA GLY A 113 5.98 4.17 11.65
C GLY A 113 4.61 3.96 12.30
N GLY A 114 4.23 2.70 12.54
CA GLY A 114 2.95 2.34 13.18
C GLY A 114 1.70 2.48 12.31
N LYS A 115 1.85 2.84 11.03
CA LYS A 115 0.74 2.97 10.06
C LYS A 115 0.91 2.01 8.90
N THR A 116 -0.20 1.49 8.40
CA THR A 116 -0.25 0.60 7.24
C THR A 116 -0.81 1.33 6.03
N TYR A 117 -0.11 1.22 4.90
CA TYR A 117 -0.44 1.89 3.64
C TYR A 117 -0.63 0.82 2.57
N ARG A 118 -1.74 0.88 1.83
CA ARG A 118 -1.91 0.05 0.62
C ARG A 118 -1.17 0.72 -0.53
N ILE A 119 -0.22 0.02 -1.15
CA ILE A 119 0.63 0.58 -2.20
C ILE A 119 -0.01 0.38 -3.57
N PHE A 120 -0.39 -0.87 -3.87
CA PHE A 120 -1.04 -1.25 -5.11
C PHE A 120 -1.82 -2.55 -4.93
N VAL A 121 -2.57 -2.95 -5.96
CA VAL A 121 -3.25 -4.24 -6.06
C VAL A 121 -2.52 -5.10 -7.10
N CYS A 122 -2.30 -6.38 -6.78
CA CYS A 122 -1.91 -7.37 -7.76
C CYS A 122 -3.13 -8.20 -8.16
N THR A 123 -3.34 -8.40 -9.45
CA THR A 123 -4.32 -9.33 -10.01
C THR A 123 -3.61 -10.49 -10.68
N VAL A 124 -3.90 -11.71 -10.23
CA VAL A 124 -3.36 -12.95 -10.77
C VAL A 124 -4.39 -13.58 -11.73
N LYS A 125 -3.96 -13.90 -12.95
CA LYS A 125 -4.78 -14.50 -14.02
C LYS A 125 -4.25 -15.85 -14.49
#